data_AF-A0A1T5BKD7-F1
#
_entry.id   AF-A0A1T5BKD7-F1
#
_cell.length_a   1.000
_cell.length_b   1.000
_cell.length_c   1.000
_cell.angle_alpha   90.00
_cell.angle_beta   90.00
_cell.angle_gamma   90.00
#
_symmetry.space_group_name_H-M   'P 1'
#
loop_
_entity.id
_entity.type
_entity.pdbx_description
1 polymer ?
#
loop_
_entity_poly.entity_id
_entity_poly.type
_entity_poly.pdbx_seq_one_letter_code
_entity_poly.pdbx_strand_id
1 'polypeptide(L)'
;MKNKVNLKYIIFLIISLLMIYGIWYFNNSIQTSKYIEPEIVATHYNGANFVASETCLECHADIYNSHLKTAHFNTSSTAEKEHIKASFNAGSNELNLKGVKLKMLEENDEYFQVSQPKFGDVSITKSKIDIVVGSGVKGQSYLSWQDEHLIKLQASYFQPTGSWVNSPNFPDYSLNRKVDDNCLKCHVTFAKMKANQELEILMTALR
;
A
#
# COMPACT_ATOMS: atom_id res chain seq x y z
N MET A 1 -36.65 -67.02 1.32
CA MET A 1 -37.69 -66.20 0.63
C MET A 1 -36.98 -65.05 -0.08
N LYS A 2 -36.99 -65.03 -1.43
CA LYS A 2 -36.32 -63.97 -2.22
C LYS A 2 -37.17 -62.70 -2.12
N ASN A 3 -36.71 -61.72 -1.36
CA ASN A 3 -37.27 -60.37 -1.33
C ASN A 3 -37.10 -59.75 -2.74
N LYS A 4 -38.13 -59.88 -3.60
CA LYS A 4 -38.20 -59.14 -4.85
C LYS A 4 -38.58 -57.71 -4.49
N VAL A 5 -37.58 -56.92 -4.10
CA VAL A 5 -37.73 -55.46 -4.05
C VAL A 5 -38.21 -55.04 -5.43
N ASN A 6 -39.42 -54.48 -5.48
CA ASN A 6 -40.09 -54.18 -6.73
C ASN A 6 -39.34 -53.00 -7.38
N LEU A 7 -38.76 -53.24 -8.56
CA LEU A 7 -37.87 -52.32 -9.29
C LEU A 7 -38.44 -50.90 -9.40
N LYS A 8 -39.78 -50.77 -9.42
CA LYS A 8 -40.48 -49.47 -9.40
C LYS A 8 -40.19 -48.64 -8.15
N TYR A 9 -40.07 -49.28 -6.98
CA TYR A 9 -39.74 -48.60 -5.72
C TYR A 9 -38.28 -48.14 -5.70
N ILE A 10 -37.35 -48.92 -6.27
CA ILE A 10 -35.94 -48.52 -6.39
C ILE A 10 -35.83 -47.31 -7.31
N ILE A 11 -36.51 -47.33 -8.47
CA ILE A 11 -36.54 -46.20 -9.41
C ILE A 11 -37.16 -44.98 -8.74
N PHE A 12 -38.28 -45.13 -8.03
CA PHE A 12 -38.92 -44.03 -7.31
C PHE A 12 -38.00 -43.42 -6.25
N LEU A 13 -37.31 -44.24 -5.46
CA LEU A 13 -36.41 -43.79 -4.40
C LEU A 13 -35.18 -43.06 -4.98
N ILE A 14 -34.63 -43.53 -6.10
CA ILE A 14 -33.55 -42.84 -6.82
C ILE A 14 -34.02 -41.48 -7.34
N ILE A 15 -35.20 -41.41 -7.96
CA ILE A 15 -35.76 -40.15 -8.47
C ILE A 15 -35.99 -39.16 -7.32
N SER A 16 -36.55 -39.61 -6.19
CA SER A 16 -36.73 -38.76 -5.01
C SER A 16 -35.41 -38.24 -4.47
N LEU A 17 -34.37 -39.08 -4.38
CA LEU A 17 -33.04 -38.65 -3.94
C LEU A 17 -32.41 -37.64 -4.90
N LEU A 18 -32.53 -37.85 -6.22
CA LEU A 18 -32.05 -36.91 -7.23
C LEU A 18 -32.79 -35.57 -7.17
N MET A 19 -34.09 -35.58 -6.89
CA MET A 19 -34.89 -34.37 -6.76
C MET A 19 -34.50 -33.58 -5.51
N ILE A 20 -34.28 -34.25 -4.37
CA ILE A 20 -33.78 -33.64 -3.13
C ILE A 20 -32.38 -33.05 -3.34
N TYR A 21 -31.50 -33.79 -4.00
CA TYR A 21 -30.16 -33.30 -4.35
C TYR A 21 -30.22 -32.09 -5.28
N GLY A 22 -31.09 -32.11 -6.28
CA GLY A 22 -31.31 -30.98 -7.19
C GLY A 22 -31.77 -29.72 -6.45
N ILE A 23 -32.76 -29.83 -5.56
CA ILE A 23 -33.24 -28.70 -4.74
C ILE A 23 -32.13 -28.16 -3.83
N TRP A 24 -31.36 -29.05 -3.18
CA TRP A 24 -30.22 -28.66 -2.35
C TRP A 24 -29.13 -27.94 -3.18
N TYR A 25 -28.82 -28.46 -4.36
CA TYR A 25 -27.84 -27.87 -5.27
C TYR A 25 -28.28 -26.48 -5.75
N PHE A 26 -29.53 -26.33 -6.19
CA PHE A 26 -30.06 -25.03 -6.63
C PHE A 26 -30.07 -24.00 -5.50
N ASN A 27 -30.55 -24.37 -4.30
CA ASN A 27 -30.58 -23.46 -3.14
C ASN A 27 -29.19 -23.02 -2.67
N ASN A 28 -28.17 -23.87 -2.80
CA ASN A 28 -26.79 -23.49 -2.47
C ASN A 28 -26.07 -22.76 -3.62
N SER A 29 -26.51 -22.94 -4.86
CA SER A 29 -25.93 -22.27 -6.04
C SER A 29 -26.38 -20.81 -6.19
N ILE A 30 -27.57 -20.47 -5.69
CA ILE A 30 -28.10 -19.11 -5.73
C ILE A 30 -27.69 -18.39 -4.44
N GLN A 31 -26.47 -17.84 -4.42
CA GLN A 31 -26.05 -16.90 -3.40
C GLN A 31 -26.61 -15.51 -3.74
N THR A 32 -27.77 -15.16 -3.22
CA THR A 32 -28.20 -13.76 -3.19
C THR A 32 -27.53 -13.10 -1.99
N SER A 33 -26.50 -12.29 -2.23
CA SER A 33 -25.99 -11.40 -1.19
C SER A 33 -27.01 -10.30 -0.93
N LYS A 34 -27.17 -9.92 0.34
CA LYS A 34 -27.92 -8.72 0.72
C LYS A 34 -27.15 -7.52 0.15
N TYR A 35 -27.84 -6.55 -0.42
CA TYR A 35 -27.19 -5.29 -0.82
C TYR A 35 -26.62 -4.60 0.42
N ILE A 36 -25.36 -4.18 0.32
CA ILE A 36 -24.62 -3.47 1.35
C ILE A 36 -24.24 -2.14 0.76
N GLU A 37 -24.64 -1.08 1.43
CA GLU A 37 -24.28 0.28 1.02
C GLU A 37 -22.84 0.55 1.49
N PRO A 38 -21.89 0.79 0.57
CA PRO A 38 -20.51 1.09 0.93
C PRO A 38 -20.39 2.37 1.76
N GLU A 39 -19.53 2.35 2.77
CA GLU A 39 -19.14 3.57 3.46
C GLU A 39 -18.27 4.45 2.53
N ILE A 40 -18.64 5.72 2.39
CA ILE A 40 -17.88 6.69 1.62
C ILE A 40 -16.79 7.28 2.51
N VAL A 41 -15.54 6.95 2.22
CA VAL A 41 -14.38 7.43 2.99
C VAL A 41 -13.89 8.78 2.48
N ALA A 42 -14.06 9.06 1.18
CA ALA A 42 -13.80 10.37 0.61
C ALA A 42 -14.62 10.65 -0.65
N THR A 43 -14.78 11.92 -0.99
CA THR A 43 -15.43 12.37 -2.23
C THR A 43 -14.48 13.25 -3.01
N HIS A 44 -14.22 12.86 -4.26
CA HIS A 44 -13.42 13.64 -5.19
C HIS A 44 -14.22 14.86 -5.69
N TYR A 45 -13.53 15.91 -6.14
CA TYR A 45 -14.18 17.17 -6.56
C TYR A 45 -15.13 17.01 -7.76
N ASN A 46 -15.02 15.92 -8.52
CA ASN A 46 -15.95 15.57 -9.60
C ASN A 46 -17.21 14.84 -9.11
N GLY A 47 -17.39 14.66 -7.80
CA GLY A 47 -18.53 13.97 -7.19
C GLY A 47 -18.38 12.44 -7.06
N ALA A 48 -17.28 11.85 -7.52
CA ALA A 48 -17.03 10.43 -7.36
C ALA A 48 -16.62 10.10 -5.91
N ASN A 49 -17.19 9.03 -5.36
CA ASN A 49 -16.89 8.57 -4.01
C ASN A 49 -15.80 7.48 -4.01
N PHE A 50 -14.95 7.53 -3.00
CA PHE A 50 -13.94 6.53 -2.70
C PHE A 50 -14.36 5.77 -1.43
N VAL A 51 -14.39 4.44 -1.51
CA VAL A 51 -14.93 3.55 -0.46
C VAL A 51 -13.87 2.63 0.16
N ALA A 52 -12.59 2.90 -0.11
CA ALA A 52 -11.45 2.05 0.25
C ALA A 52 -11.51 0.62 -0.33
N SER A 53 -10.39 -0.10 -0.27
CA SER A 53 -10.26 -1.40 -0.94
C SER A 53 -10.87 -2.54 -0.14
N GLU A 54 -10.92 -2.37 1.18
CA GLU A 54 -11.41 -3.31 2.19
C GLU A 54 -12.89 -3.62 1.99
N THR A 55 -13.67 -2.62 1.54
CA THR A 55 -15.09 -2.78 1.22
C THR A 55 -15.33 -3.83 0.13
N CYS A 56 -14.35 -4.08 -0.75
CA CYS A 56 -14.45 -5.08 -1.80
C CYS A 56 -14.31 -6.52 -1.30
N LEU A 57 -13.73 -6.73 -0.10
CA LEU A 57 -13.40 -8.05 0.44
C LEU A 57 -14.63 -8.94 0.59
N GLU A 58 -15.76 -8.37 1.03
CA GLU A 58 -16.97 -9.14 1.36
C GLU A 58 -17.55 -9.89 0.15
N CYS A 59 -17.52 -9.26 -1.03
CA CYS A 59 -18.02 -9.87 -2.27
C CYS A 59 -16.91 -10.47 -3.14
N HIS A 60 -15.67 -9.99 -3.02
CA HIS A 60 -14.54 -10.34 -3.90
C HIS A 60 -13.30 -10.79 -3.12
N ALA A 61 -13.48 -11.71 -2.17
CA ALA A 61 -12.42 -12.16 -1.27
C ALA A 61 -11.14 -12.62 -1.98
N ASP A 62 -11.24 -13.44 -3.04
CA ASP A 62 -10.06 -13.94 -3.77
C ASP A 62 -9.30 -12.82 -4.51
N ILE A 63 -10.04 -11.87 -5.09
CA ILE A 63 -9.45 -10.71 -5.78
C ILE A 63 -8.76 -9.81 -4.75
N TYR A 64 -9.42 -9.52 -3.64
CA TYR A 64 -8.84 -8.72 -2.56
C TYR A 64 -7.57 -9.39 -2.00
N ASN A 65 -7.65 -10.66 -1.61
CA ASN A 65 -6.52 -11.40 -1.03
C ASN A 65 -5.33 -11.54 -1.99
N SER A 66 -5.58 -11.65 -3.30
CA SER A 66 -4.52 -11.62 -4.31
C SER A 66 -3.97 -10.22 -4.54
N HIS A 67 -4.82 -9.19 -4.54
CA HIS A 67 -4.44 -7.78 -4.67
C HIS A 67 -3.47 -7.34 -3.57
N LEU A 68 -3.72 -7.71 -2.30
CA LEU A 68 -2.84 -7.40 -1.16
C LEU A 68 -1.38 -7.85 -1.37
N LYS A 69 -1.16 -8.89 -2.19
CA LYS A 69 0.16 -9.45 -2.47
C LYS A 69 0.85 -8.79 -3.65
N THR A 70 0.17 -7.89 -4.37
CA THR A 70 0.70 -7.26 -5.58
C THR A 70 1.62 -6.09 -5.27
N ALA A 71 2.52 -5.78 -6.20
CA ALA A 71 3.33 -4.57 -6.12
C ALA A 71 2.47 -3.28 -6.12
N HIS A 72 1.27 -3.30 -6.69
CA HIS A 72 0.36 -2.16 -6.69
C HIS A 72 -0.14 -1.83 -5.30
N PHE A 73 -0.67 -2.81 -4.57
CA PHE A 73 -1.09 -2.61 -3.18
C PHE A 73 0.06 -2.17 -2.29
N ASN A 74 1.24 -2.75 -2.52
CA ASN A 74 2.44 -2.47 -1.73
C ASN A 74 3.17 -1.18 -2.18
N THR A 75 2.62 -0.37 -3.11
CA THR A 75 3.34 0.76 -3.71
C THR A 75 3.52 1.94 -2.77
N SER A 76 2.64 2.16 -1.79
CA SER A 76 2.80 3.21 -0.80
C SER A 76 2.27 2.78 0.55
N SER A 77 2.95 3.19 1.61
CA SER A 77 2.57 2.84 2.97
C SER A 77 3.09 3.87 3.97
N THR A 78 2.59 3.80 5.19
CA THR A 78 3.24 4.45 6.34
C THR A 78 4.66 3.90 6.54
N ALA A 79 5.51 4.72 7.14
CA ALA A 79 6.89 4.38 7.47
C ALA A 79 7.00 3.51 8.74
N GLU A 80 6.60 2.25 8.60
CA GLU A 80 6.75 1.22 9.62
C GLU A 80 7.89 0.27 9.28
N LYS A 81 8.37 -0.48 10.29
CA LYS A 81 9.53 -1.37 10.15
C LYS A 81 9.37 -2.38 9.02
N GLU A 82 8.18 -2.95 8.91
CA GLU A 82 7.80 -3.98 7.94
C GLU A 82 7.73 -3.42 6.51
N HIS A 83 7.58 -2.11 6.39
CA HIS A 83 7.39 -1.39 5.13
C HIS A 83 8.69 -0.83 4.56
N ILE A 84 9.70 -0.58 5.39
CA ILE A 84 11.01 -0.10 4.95
C ILE A 84 11.97 -1.26 4.70
N LYS A 85 12.43 -1.40 3.45
CA LYS A 85 13.38 -2.45 3.04
C LYS A 85 14.85 -2.15 3.33
N ALA A 86 15.17 -0.89 3.59
CA ALA A 86 16.53 -0.46 3.84
C ALA A 86 17.00 -0.77 5.26
N SER A 87 18.32 -0.87 5.45
CA SER A 87 18.91 -1.11 6.76
C SER A 87 19.26 0.19 7.48
N PHE A 88 18.96 0.26 8.78
CA PHE A 88 19.35 1.34 9.68
C PHE A 88 20.52 0.97 10.60
N ASN A 89 21.09 -0.24 10.42
CA ASN A 89 22.23 -0.71 11.21
C ASN A 89 23.51 0.07 10.87
N ALA A 90 24.36 0.24 11.90
CA ALA A 90 25.66 0.87 11.74
C ALA A 90 26.48 0.17 10.64
N GLY A 91 27.05 0.97 9.73
CA GLY A 91 27.85 0.49 8.58
C GLY A 91 27.04 0.31 7.29
N SER A 92 25.71 0.21 7.38
CA SER A 92 24.81 0.13 6.22
C SER A 92 23.76 1.24 6.19
N ASN A 93 23.84 2.21 7.10
CA ASN A 93 22.89 3.30 7.26
C ASN A 93 23.42 4.68 6.87
N GLU A 94 24.51 4.73 6.09
CA GLU A 94 25.09 6.00 5.65
C GLU A 94 25.22 6.03 4.13
N LEU A 95 25.00 7.22 3.57
CA LEU A 95 25.23 7.52 2.17
C LEU A 95 26.08 8.79 2.08
N ASN A 96 27.31 8.65 1.62
CA ASN A 96 28.28 9.74 1.58
C ASN A 96 28.44 10.26 0.15
N LEU A 97 27.84 11.42 -0.14
CA LEU A 97 27.91 12.08 -1.44
C LEU A 97 28.98 13.19 -1.42
N LYS A 98 29.29 13.77 -2.58
CA LYS A 98 30.36 14.78 -2.67
C LYS A 98 30.09 16.01 -1.79
N GLY A 99 28.85 16.51 -1.75
CA GLY A 99 28.45 17.73 -1.05
C GLY A 99 27.64 17.51 0.22
N VAL A 100 27.18 16.29 0.52
CA VAL A 100 26.37 15.99 1.70
C VAL A 100 26.66 14.57 2.21
N LYS A 101 26.67 14.40 3.53
CA LYS A 101 26.60 13.09 4.18
C LYS A 101 25.17 12.88 4.67
N LEU A 102 24.56 11.77 4.27
CA LEU A 102 23.25 11.35 4.72
C LEU A 102 23.42 10.17 5.69
N LYS A 103 22.72 10.22 6.82
CA LYS A 103 22.69 9.14 7.81
C LYS A 103 21.26 8.79 8.15
N MET A 104 20.96 7.51 8.14
CA MET A 104 19.62 6.98 8.38
C MET A 104 19.58 6.42 9.80
N LEU A 105 18.59 6.85 10.57
CA LEU A 105 18.46 6.53 11.99
C LEU A 105 17.11 5.87 12.27
N GLU A 106 17.12 4.90 13.18
CA GLU A 106 15.95 4.31 13.81
C GLU A 106 16.01 4.70 15.29
N GLU A 107 14.97 5.38 15.80
CA GLU A 107 14.87 5.83 17.18
C GLU A 107 13.41 5.66 17.64
N ASN A 108 13.15 4.89 18.70
CA ASN A 108 11.80 4.64 19.24
C ASN A 108 10.78 4.21 18.17
N ASP A 109 11.16 3.26 17.31
CA ASP A 109 10.35 2.77 16.18
C ASP A 109 9.99 3.85 15.12
N GLU A 110 10.64 5.01 15.17
CA GLU A 110 10.57 6.04 14.13
C GLU A 110 11.86 6.07 13.30
N TYR A 111 11.72 6.45 12.03
CA TYR A 111 12.81 6.42 11.06
C TYR A 111 13.12 7.83 10.56
N PHE A 112 14.41 8.14 10.38
CA PHE A 112 14.85 9.49 10.01
C PHE A 112 15.97 9.46 8.97
N GLN A 113 16.02 10.49 8.15
CA GLN A 113 17.20 10.89 7.40
C GLN A 113 17.82 12.14 8.05
N VAL A 114 19.09 12.05 8.40
CA VAL A 114 19.91 13.18 8.85
C VAL A 114 20.78 13.62 7.68
N SER A 115 20.60 14.85 7.24
CA SER A 115 21.39 15.49 6.19
C SER A 115 22.42 16.43 6.80
N GLN A 116 23.70 16.19 6.49
CA GLN A 116 24.82 17.03 6.91
C GLN A 116 25.56 17.53 5.66
N PRO A 117 25.28 18.77 5.20
CA PRO A 117 26.04 19.40 4.13
C PRO A 117 27.53 19.53 4.50
N LYS A 118 28.41 19.41 3.51
CA LYS A 118 29.87 19.49 3.71
C LYS A 118 30.44 20.88 3.44
N PHE A 119 29.70 21.72 2.72
CA PHE A 119 30.13 23.04 2.28
C PHE A 119 28.97 24.03 2.41
N GLY A 120 29.29 25.32 2.54
CA GLY A 120 28.28 26.37 2.70
C GLY A 120 27.67 26.35 4.11
N ASP A 121 26.35 26.43 4.19
CA ASP A 121 25.64 26.21 5.45
C ASP A 121 25.70 24.71 5.80
N VAL A 122 26.40 24.41 6.90
CA VAL A 122 26.60 23.04 7.42
C VAL A 122 25.57 22.65 8.47
N SER A 123 24.44 23.38 8.52
CA SER A 123 23.31 23.06 9.37
C SER A 123 22.84 21.61 9.13
N ILE A 124 22.62 20.91 10.24
CA ILE A 124 22.16 19.52 10.21
C ILE A 124 20.64 19.52 10.21
N THR A 125 20.05 18.87 9.22
CA THR A 125 18.59 18.68 9.14
C THR A 125 18.25 17.24 9.42
N LYS A 126 17.35 17.00 10.38
CA LYS A 126 16.78 15.68 10.67
C LYS A 126 15.34 15.67 10.19
N SER A 127 15.04 14.82 9.22
CA SER A 127 13.71 14.68 8.63
C SER A 127 13.17 13.28 8.89
N LYS A 128 11.93 13.19 9.39
CA LYS A 128 11.25 11.91 9.62
C LYS A 128 10.89 11.28 8.28
N ILE A 129 11.06 9.97 8.16
CA ILE A 129 10.49 9.19 7.07
C ILE A 129 9.04 8.93 7.48
N ASP A 130 8.09 9.55 6.79
CA ASP A 130 6.66 9.43 7.11
C ASP A 130 5.94 8.47 6.16
N ILE A 131 6.33 8.49 4.88
CA ILE A 131 5.71 7.68 3.83
C ILE A 131 6.79 6.97 3.02
N VAL A 132 6.56 5.68 2.76
CA VAL A 132 7.36 4.87 1.84
C VAL A 132 6.66 4.85 0.48
N VAL A 133 7.42 5.11 -0.58
CA VAL A 133 6.94 5.04 -1.97
C VAL A 133 7.78 4.05 -2.77
N GLY A 134 7.11 3.09 -3.38
CA GLY A 134 7.67 1.94 -4.08
C GLY A 134 7.46 0.64 -3.30
N SER A 135 7.08 -0.42 -4.01
CA SER A 135 6.85 -1.76 -3.45
C SER A 135 8.11 -2.50 -2.99
N GLY A 136 9.29 -1.92 -3.18
CA GLY A 136 10.57 -2.56 -2.90
C GLY A 136 11.01 -3.60 -3.94
N VAL A 137 10.20 -3.88 -4.97
CA VAL A 137 10.60 -4.78 -6.08
C VAL A 137 11.83 -4.26 -6.82
N LYS A 138 11.95 -2.94 -6.97
CA LYS A 138 13.12 -2.27 -7.57
C LYS A 138 13.83 -1.33 -6.60
N GLY A 139 13.08 -0.70 -5.72
CA GLY A 139 13.59 0.24 -4.73
C GLY A 139 12.45 0.92 -3.99
N GLN A 140 12.81 1.79 -3.07
CA GLN A 140 11.89 2.62 -2.32
C GLN A 140 12.46 4.03 -2.20
N SER A 141 11.61 5.02 -2.37
CA SER A 141 11.86 6.41 -1.99
C SER A 141 11.05 6.74 -0.75
N TYR A 142 11.46 7.79 -0.06
CA TYR A 142 10.90 8.16 1.24
C TYR A 142 10.45 9.61 1.20
N LEU A 143 9.28 9.86 1.78
CA LEU A 143 8.71 11.20 1.87
C LEU A 143 8.61 11.60 3.34
N SER A 144 8.73 12.91 3.58
CA SER A 144 8.65 13.54 4.89
C SER A 144 7.66 14.69 4.83
N TRP A 145 6.84 14.82 5.86
CA TRP A 145 6.06 16.04 6.09
C TRP A 145 6.97 17.11 6.66
N GLN A 146 7.05 18.23 5.96
CA GLN A 146 7.66 19.47 6.43
C GLN A 146 6.55 20.52 6.47
N ASP A 147 6.07 20.79 7.69
CA ASP A 147 4.84 21.54 7.91
C ASP A 147 3.68 20.91 7.10
N GLU A 148 3.00 21.69 6.27
CA GLU A 148 1.87 21.25 5.43
C GLU A 148 2.31 20.77 4.02
N HIS A 149 3.62 20.56 3.82
CA HIS A 149 4.18 20.15 2.54
C HIS A 149 4.87 18.80 2.63
N LEU A 150 4.59 17.95 1.64
CA LEU A 150 5.29 16.70 1.47
C LEU A 150 6.57 16.93 0.66
N ILE A 151 7.71 16.50 1.19
CA ILE A 151 8.99 16.53 0.51
C ILE A 151 9.50 15.12 0.29
N LYS A 152 10.20 14.91 -0.83
CA LYS A 152 10.97 13.70 -1.08
C LYS A 152 12.34 13.83 -0.44
N LEU A 153 12.69 12.83 0.36
CA LEU A 153 14.02 12.66 0.93
C LEU A 153 15.01 12.19 -0.13
N GLN A 154 16.27 12.59 0.05
CA GLN A 154 17.33 12.40 -0.94
C GLN A 154 17.79 10.94 -1.02
N ALA A 155 17.91 10.24 0.11
CA ALA A 155 18.26 8.82 0.12
C ALA A 155 17.08 7.97 -0.34
N SER A 156 17.36 6.97 -1.17
CA SER A 156 16.42 5.91 -1.55
C SER A 156 17.06 4.55 -1.30
N TYR A 157 16.24 3.53 -1.11
CA TYR A 157 16.67 2.14 -1.15
C TYR A 157 16.70 1.63 -2.58
N PHE A 158 17.78 0.95 -2.96
CA PHE A 158 17.88 0.26 -4.24
C PHE A 158 18.00 -1.24 -4.01
N GLN A 159 16.98 -1.99 -4.45
CA GLN A 159 16.92 -3.42 -4.22
C GLN A 159 18.12 -4.17 -4.82
N PRO A 160 18.50 -3.97 -6.10
CA PRO A 160 19.60 -4.74 -6.71
C PRO A 160 20.94 -4.71 -5.95
N THR A 161 21.24 -3.63 -5.21
CA THR A 161 22.45 -3.53 -4.38
C THR A 161 22.17 -3.73 -2.89
N GLY A 162 20.90 -3.80 -2.48
CA GLY A 162 20.48 -3.90 -1.08
C GLY A 162 20.92 -2.71 -0.23
N SER A 163 21.12 -1.53 -0.83
CA SER A 163 21.77 -0.40 -0.16
C SER A 163 21.03 0.91 -0.37
N TRP A 164 21.38 1.89 0.46
CA TRP A 164 21.01 3.28 0.22
C TRP A 164 21.75 3.84 -0.99
N VAL A 165 21.05 4.61 -1.81
CA VAL A 165 21.57 5.30 -2.99
C VAL A 165 21.02 6.73 -3.05
N ASN A 166 21.69 7.59 -3.81
CA ASN A 166 21.14 8.90 -4.11
C ASN A 166 19.91 8.72 -5.02
N SER A 167 18.79 9.33 -4.67
CA SER A 167 17.57 9.26 -5.47
C SER A 167 17.84 9.78 -6.89
N PRO A 168 17.18 9.22 -7.92
CA PRO A 168 17.32 9.72 -9.29
C PRO A 168 17.07 11.23 -9.39
N ASN A 169 17.92 11.89 -10.18
CA ASN A 169 17.92 13.34 -10.41
C ASN A 169 18.18 14.20 -9.16
N PHE A 170 18.54 13.66 -8.00
CA PHE A 170 19.06 14.49 -6.91
C PHE A 170 20.52 14.87 -7.19
N PRO A 171 20.94 16.09 -6.83
CA PRO A 171 22.34 16.47 -6.89
C PRO A 171 23.15 15.72 -5.82
N ASP A 172 24.48 15.88 -5.84
CA ASP A 172 25.37 15.32 -4.81
C ASP A 172 25.48 16.20 -3.54
N TYR A 173 24.70 17.28 -3.45
CA TYR A 173 24.56 18.16 -2.27
C TYR A 173 23.15 18.06 -1.67
N SER A 174 22.96 18.61 -0.47
CA SER A 174 21.68 18.55 0.25
C SER A 174 20.59 19.31 -0.50
N LEU A 175 19.46 18.67 -0.76
CA LEU A 175 18.31 19.30 -1.42
C LEU A 175 17.01 18.72 -0.85
N ASN A 176 16.06 19.59 -0.51
CA ASN A 176 14.67 19.18 -0.30
C ASN A 176 13.91 19.33 -1.63
N ARG A 177 13.20 18.29 -2.06
CA ARG A 177 12.37 18.32 -3.27
C ARG A 177 10.91 18.22 -2.88
N LYS A 178 10.10 19.23 -3.20
CA LYS A 178 8.64 19.17 -3.02
C LYS A 178 8.04 18.03 -3.84
N VAL A 179 7.07 17.35 -3.25
CA VAL A 179 6.24 16.35 -3.92
C VAL A 179 4.95 17.03 -4.37
N ASP A 180 4.61 16.84 -5.64
CA ASP A 180 3.39 17.37 -6.25
C ASP A 180 2.44 16.22 -6.66
N ASP A 181 1.32 16.60 -7.27
CA ASP A 181 0.30 15.70 -7.76
C ASP A 181 0.83 14.70 -8.81
N ASN A 182 1.90 15.03 -9.54
CA ASN A 182 2.51 14.15 -10.53
C ASN A 182 3.05 12.86 -9.93
N CYS A 183 3.50 12.90 -8.68
CA CYS A 183 3.92 11.71 -7.95
C CYS A 183 2.71 10.97 -7.38
N LEU A 184 1.80 11.70 -6.73
CA LEU A 184 0.74 11.11 -5.92
C LEU A 184 -0.34 10.46 -6.76
N LYS A 185 -0.67 11.02 -7.94
CA LYS A 185 -1.69 10.46 -8.84
C LYS A 185 -1.46 9.00 -9.26
N CYS A 186 -0.22 8.52 -9.17
CA CYS A 186 0.16 7.15 -9.51
C CYS A 186 0.50 6.28 -8.29
N HIS A 187 0.71 6.89 -7.12
CA HIS A 187 1.25 6.20 -5.95
C HIS A 187 0.28 6.15 -4.77
N VAL A 188 -0.81 6.91 -4.79
CA VAL A 188 -1.88 6.80 -3.79
C VAL A 188 -3.23 6.65 -4.48
N THR A 189 -4.19 6.06 -3.79
CA THR A 189 -5.56 5.90 -4.30
C THR A 189 -6.40 7.16 -4.10
N PHE A 190 -6.06 7.99 -3.10
CA PHE A 190 -6.70 9.27 -2.85
C PHE A 190 -5.73 10.27 -2.22
N ALA A 191 -5.70 11.48 -2.78
CA ALA A 191 -5.09 12.66 -2.17
C ALA A 191 -5.91 13.89 -2.57
N LYS A 192 -5.94 14.89 -1.69
CA LYS A 192 -6.65 16.14 -1.92
C LYS A 192 -5.74 17.31 -1.62
N MET A 193 -5.74 18.29 -2.52
CA MET A 193 -5.25 19.62 -2.19
C MET A 193 -6.35 20.41 -1.48
N LYS A 194 -6.05 20.94 -0.30
CA LYS A 194 -6.90 21.90 0.39
C LYS A 194 -6.88 23.26 -0.34
N ALA A 195 -7.85 24.10 -0.03
CA ALA A 195 -8.06 25.40 -0.70
C ALA A 195 -6.86 26.37 -0.60
N ASN A 196 -6.01 26.18 0.41
CA ASN A 196 -4.75 26.89 0.66
C ASN A 196 -3.52 26.21 0.03
N GLN A 197 -3.72 25.27 -0.90
CA GLN A 197 -2.66 24.48 -1.57
C GLN A 197 -1.89 23.53 -0.64
N GLU A 198 -2.43 23.21 0.54
CA GLU A 198 -1.89 22.17 1.42
C GLU A 198 -2.29 20.78 0.91
N LEU A 199 -1.43 19.80 1.10
CA LEU A 199 -1.68 18.44 0.65
C LEU A 199 -2.20 17.59 1.80
N GLU A 200 -3.26 16.85 1.55
CA GLU A 200 -3.80 15.85 2.46
C GLU A 200 -3.86 14.49 1.78
N ILE A 201 -3.21 13.49 2.38
CA ILE A 201 -3.32 12.08 1.98
C ILE A 201 -4.17 11.39 3.04
N LEU A 202 -5.26 10.77 2.58
CA LEU A 202 -6.11 9.98 3.46
C LEU A 202 -5.32 8.74 3.91
N MET A 203 -5.31 8.43 5.21
CA MET A 203 -4.51 7.31 5.71
C MET A 203 -4.91 5.96 5.10
N THR A 204 -6.19 5.77 4.76
CA THR A 204 -6.66 4.56 4.04
C THR A 204 -6.24 4.53 2.56
N ALA A 205 -5.61 5.58 2.05
CA ALA A 205 -4.95 5.59 0.74
C ALA A 205 -3.50 5.13 0.78
N LEU A 206 -2.97 4.92 1.99
CA LEU A 206 -1.72 4.23 2.28
C LEU A 206 -2.05 2.88 2.89
N ARG A 207 -1.20 1.90 2.63
CA ARG A 207 -1.20 0.65 3.39
C ARG A 207 -0.57 0.86 4.77
#